data_AF-A0A2H3E8Q6-F1
#
_entry.id   AF-A0A2H3E8Q6-F1
#
_cell.length_a   1.000
_cell.length_b   1.000
_cell.length_c   1.000
_cell.angle_alpha   90.00
_cell.angle_beta   90.00
_cell.angle_gamma   90.00
#
_symmetry.space_group_name_H-M   'P 1'
#
loop_
_entity.id
_entity.type
_entity.pdbx_description
1 polymer ?
#
loop_
_entity_poly.entity_id
_entity_poly.type
_entity_poly.pdbx_seq_one_letter_code
_entity_poly.pdbx_strand_id
1 'polypeptide(L)'
;METKYSAESWEELWTKTGANLKEAGLAIRDRRYMLWCMSKYRRGFPFEEFVHEPPPKKTVRGWGPSVQNGKRIRSRVHQDKSKKKKKT
;
A
#
# COMPACT_ATOMS: atom_id res chain seq x y z
N MET A 1 5.42 -2.65 -13.27
CA MET A 1 4.97 -1.53 -12.40
C MET A 1 3.74 -0.96 -13.06
N GLU A 2 2.57 -1.02 -12.41
CA GLU A 2 1.41 -0.27 -12.90
C GLU A 2 1.61 1.21 -12.54
N THR A 3 1.77 2.05 -13.55
CA THR A 3 1.78 3.51 -13.42
C THR A 3 0.35 3.97 -13.21
N LYS A 4 0.02 4.35 -11.98
CA LYS A 4 -1.33 4.77 -11.59
C LYS A 4 -1.72 6.18 -12.08
N TYR A 5 -0.75 6.96 -12.53
CA TYR A 5 -0.93 8.32 -13.02
C TYR A 5 0.21 8.68 -13.96
N SER A 6 -0.12 9.32 -15.08
CA SER A 6 0.83 9.94 -16.00
C SER A 6 0.41 11.39 -16.18
N ALA A 7 1.33 12.32 -15.94
CA ALA A 7 1.17 13.71 -16.37
C ALA A 7 1.70 13.85 -17.80
N GLU A 8 1.12 14.75 -18.59
CA GLU A 8 1.58 14.99 -19.96
C GLU A 8 2.83 15.87 -19.98
N SER A 9 2.97 16.76 -18.99
CA SER A 9 4.16 17.61 -18.80
C SER A 9 4.57 17.72 -17.34
N TRP A 10 5.84 18.08 -17.14
CA TRP A 10 6.40 18.26 -15.80
C TRP A 10 5.77 19.47 -15.10
N GLU A 11 5.56 20.56 -15.83
CA GLU A 11 4.95 21.80 -15.33
C GLU A 11 3.50 21.57 -14.91
N GLU A 12 2.74 20.80 -15.70
CA GLU A 12 1.36 20.46 -15.38
C GLU A 12 1.27 19.73 -14.04
N LEU A 13 2.17 18.76 -13.78
CA LEU A 13 2.21 18.00 -12.54
C LEU A 13 2.22 18.91 -11.30
N TRP A 14 2.98 20.02 -11.35
CA TRP A 14 3.14 20.96 -10.24
C TRP A 14 1.96 21.90 -10.01
N THR A 15 1.06 22.01 -11.00
CA THR A 15 -0.19 22.78 -10.88
C THR A 15 -1.35 21.95 -10.34
N LYS A 16 -1.20 20.61 -10.31
CA LYS A 16 -2.29 19.72 -9.86
C LYS A 16 -2.55 19.87 -8.36
N THR A 17 -3.84 19.96 -8.03
CA THR A 17 -4.34 19.93 -6.66
C THR A 17 -4.83 18.53 -6.29
N GLY A 18 -5.13 18.32 -5.00
CA GLY A 18 -5.70 17.04 -4.54
C GLY A 18 -7.04 16.67 -5.19
N ALA A 19 -7.80 17.66 -5.67
CA ALA A 19 -9.03 17.44 -6.42
C ALA A 19 -8.74 16.89 -7.82
N ASN A 20 -7.81 17.51 -8.54
CA ASN A 20 -7.39 17.08 -9.89
C ASN A 20 -6.83 15.65 -9.85
N LEU A 21 -6.05 15.32 -8.82
CA LEU A 21 -5.52 13.96 -8.63
C LEU A 21 -6.61 12.94 -8.27
N LYS A 22 -7.70 13.36 -7.62
CA LYS A 22 -8.85 12.49 -7.32
C LYS A 22 -9.60 12.16 -8.61
N GLU A 23 -9.81 13.14 -9.46
CA GLU A 23 -10.44 12.97 -10.78
C GLU A 23 -9.62 12.06 -11.69
N ALA A 24 -8.29 12.16 -11.62
CA ALA A 24 -7.37 11.24 -12.29
C ALA A 24 -7.35 9.80 -11.74
N GLY A 25 -8.20 9.46 -10.75
CA GLY A 25 -8.37 8.10 -10.26
C GLY A 25 -7.34 7.63 -9.21
N LEU A 26 -6.43 8.50 -8.74
CA LEU A 26 -5.47 8.13 -7.71
C LEU A 26 -6.18 7.82 -6.38
N ALA A 27 -5.73 6.79 -5.66
CA ALA A 27 -6.24 6.49 -4.32
C ALA A 27 -5.84 7.57 -3.29
N ILE A 28 -6.61 7.71 -2.20
CA ILE A 28 -6.39 8.76 -1.17
C ILE A 28 -4.94 8.75 -0.64
N ARG A 29 -4.41 7.56 -0.36
CA ARG A 29 -3.04 7.40 0.15
C ARG A 29 -2.00 7.92 -0.85
N ASP A 30 -2.16 7.55 -2.11
CA ASP A 30 -1.21 7.89 -3.16
C ASP A 30 -1.25 9.41 -3.44
N ARG A 31 -2.44 10.04 -3.42
CA ARG A 31 -2.58 11.51 -3.53
C ARG A 31 -1.89 12.27 -2.40
N ARG A 32 -2.10 11.83 -1.16
CA ARG A 32 -1.46 12.45 0.02
C ARG A 32 0.05 12.35 -0.05
N TYR A 33 0.55 11.17 -0.43
CA TYR A 33 1.98 10.95 -0.61
C TYR A 33 2.56 11.84 -1.70
N MET A 34 1.91 11.93 -2.87
CA MET A 34 2.39 12.75 -3.99
C MET A 34 2.49 14.24 -3.61
N LEU A 35 1.45 14.80 -3.00
CA LEU A 35 1.44 16.21 -2.57
C LEU A 35 2.46 16.48 -1.46
N TRP A 36 2.68 15.51 -0.56
CA TRP A 36 3.70 15.60 0.48
C TRP A 36 5.11 15.61 -0.11
N CYS A 37 5.41 14.72 -1.06
CA CYS A 37 6.69 14.70 -1.79
C CYS A 37 6.93 16.01 -2.55
N MET A 38 5.90 16.54 -3.22
CA MET A 38 5.96 17.85 -3.89
C MET A 38 6.29 18.98 -2.90
N SER A 39 5.67 18.97 -1.73
CA SER A 39 5.95 19.95 -0.66
C SER A 39 7.39 19.84 -0.16
N LYS A 40 7.90 18.63 0.03
CA LYS A 40 9.29 18.38 0.46
C LYS A 40 10.30 18.84 -0.58
N TYR A 41 10.07 18.52 -1.85
CA TYR A 41 10.90 18.97 -2.95
C TYR A 41 10.97 20.50 -3.04
N ARG A 42 9.82 21.19 -2.96
CA ARG A 42 9.78 22.67 -2.96
C ARG A 42 10.52 23.31 -1.78
N ARG A 43 10.66 22.60 -0.67
CA ARG A 43 11.39 23.04 0.52
C ARG A 43 12.88 22.69 0.47
N GLY A 44 13.36 22.04 -0.59
CA GLY A 44 14.77 21.69 -0.77
C GLY A 44 15.23 20.49 0.06
N PHE A 45 14.32 19.63 0.54
CA PHE A 45 14.73 18.39 1.19
C PHE A 45 15.37 17.43 0.16
N PRO A 46 16.46 16.71 0.52
CA PRO A 46 17.03 15.70 -0.35
C PRO A 46 16.07 14.52 -0.53
N PHE A 47 16.01 13.96 -1.74
CA PHE A 47 15.03 12.93 -2.11
C PHE A 47 15.15 11.65 -1.29
N GLU A 48 16.37 11.26 -0.97
CA GLU A 48 16.70 10.02 -0.26
C GLU A 48 16.06 9.95 1.13
N GLU A 49 15.78 11.11 1.75
CA GLU A 49 15.19 11.16 3.08
C GLU A 49 13.68 10.85 3.11
N PHE A 50 12.96 11.08 2.02
CA PHE A 50 11.50 11.02 2.02
C PHE A 50 10.89 10.15 0.91
N VAL A 51 11.66 9.79 -0.11
CA VAL A 51 11.18 8.88 -1.15
C VAL A 51 11.20 7.45 -0.61
N HIS A 52 10.02 6.87 -0.49
CA HIS A 52 9.86 5.48 -0.11
C HIS A 52 9.73 4.59 -1.33
N GLU A 53 10.57 3.57 -1.39
CA GLU A 53 10.39 2.48 -2.34
C GLU A 53 9.11 1.70 -2.06
N PRO A 54 8.44 1.17 -3.10
CA PRO A 54 7.26 0.36 -2.90
C PRO A 54 7.64 -0.88 -2.08
N PRO A 55 6.90 -1.21 -1.01
CA PRO A 55 7.19 -2.40 -0.23
C PRO A 55 7.08 -3.63 -1.12
N PRO A 56 7.97 -4.62 -0.95
CA PRO A 56 7.93 -5.83 -1.76
C PRO A 56 6.57 -6.52 -1.58
N LYS A 57 6.08 -7.13 -2.66
CA LYS A 57 4.82 -7.88 -2.62
C LYS A 57 4.96 -8.99 -1.58
N LYS A 58 4.01 -9.05 -0.64
CA LYS A 58 3.97 -10.11 0.37
C LYS A 58 3.95 -11.49 -0.31
N THR A 59 5.00 -12.30 -0.09
CA THR A 59 5.11 -13.67 -0.61
C THR A 59 4.06 -14.59 0.02
N VAL A 60 3.80 -14.41 1.32
CA VAL A 60 2.87 -15.21 2.11
C VAL A 60 1.76 -14.31 2.66
N ARG A 61 0.48 -14.67 2.43
CA ARG A 61 -0.67 -14.02 3.05
C ARG A 61 -1.23 -14.92 4.16
N GLY A 62 -1.21 -14.44 5.40
CA GLY A 62 -1.69 -15.16 6.58
C GLY A 62 -0.56 -15.80 7.39
N TRP A 63 -0.59 -15.58 8.70
CA TRP A 63 0.32 -16.17 9.69
C TRP A 63 -0.51 -16.71 10.84
N GLY A 64 -0.28 -17.95 11.22
CA GLY A 64 -0.89 -18.54 12.40
C GLY A 64 -0.69 -20.05 12.43
N PRO A 65 -1.00 -20.71 13.55
CA PRO A 65 -0.85 -22.15 13.69
C PRO A 65 -1.50 -22.92 12.52
N SER A 66 -2.70 -22.53 12.10
CA SER A 66 -3.39 -23.21 10.99
C SER A 66 -2.91 -22.81 9.58
N VAL A 67 -2.03 -21.82 9.44
CA VAL A 67 -1.50 -21.33 8.14
C VAL A 67 0.00 -21.02 8.28
N GLN A 68 0.86 -21.96 7.88
CA GLN A 68 2.30 -21.74 7.74
C GLN A 68 2.65 -21.57 6.27
N ASN A 69 3.57 -20.64 5.95
CA ASN A 69 4.03 -20.38 4.58
C ASN A 69 2.88 -20.14 3.57
N GLY A 70 1.75 -19.57 4.04
CA GLY A 70 0.59 -19.28 3.20
C GLY A 70 -0.24 -20.51 2.81
N LYS A 71 0.14 -21.69 3.31
CA LYS A 71 -0.60 -22.95 3.12
C LYS A 71 -1.36 -23.28 4.39
N ARG A 72 -2.65 -23.59 4.24
CA ARG A 72 -3.45 -24.06 5.37
C ARG A 72 -3.03 -25.47 5.74
N ILE A 73 -2.52 -25.64 6.96
CA ILE A 73 -2.14 -26.96 7.47
C ILE A 73 -3.40 -27.69 7.90
N ARG A 74 -3.57 -28.94 7.43
CA ARG A 74 -4.74 -29.78 7.74
C ARG A 74 -4.50 -30.74 8.92
N SER A 75 -3.33 -30.70 9.56
CA SER A 75 -3.01 -31.62 10.66
C SER A 75 -4.02 -31.46 11.81
N ARG A 76 -4.48 -32.60 12.36
CA ARG A 76 -5.52 -32.65 13.41
C ARG A 76 -5.10 -31.92 14.70
N VAL A 77 -3.79 -31.81 14.95
CA VAL A 77 -3.21 -31.21 16.17
C VAL A 77 -3.27 -29.68 16.17
N HIS A 78 -3.16 -29.04 14.99
CA HIS A 78 -2.97 -27.60 14.84
C HIS A 78 -4.25 -26.84 14.42
N GLN A 79 -5.42 -27.48 14.57
CA GLN A 79 -6.70 -26.84 14.37
C GLN A 79 -7.01 -25.91 15.53
N ASP A 80 -7.27 -24.64 15.22
CA ASP A 80 -7.74 -23.65 16.18
C ASP A 80 -9.09 -24.10 16.80
N LYS A 81 -9.03 -24.50 18.08
CA LYS A 81 -10.18 -25.00 18.85
C LYS A 81 -11.12 -23.87 19.30
N SER A 82 -10.75 -22.59 19.13
CA SER A 82 -11.56 -21.45 19.56
C SER A 82 -12.93 -21.37 18.87
N LYS A 83 -13.07 -21.93 17.66
CA LYS A 83 -14.32 -21.95 16.89
C LYS A 83 -15.30 -23.08 17.25
N LYS A 84 -14.91 -24.02 18.12
CA LYS A 84 -15.75 -25.18 18.48
C LYS A 84 -16.79 -24.90 19.58
N LYS A 85 -16.78 -23.72 20.21
CA LYS A 85 -17.59 -23.42 21.41
C LYS A 85 -18.99 -22.81 21.17
N LYS A 86 -19.52 -22.79 19.95
CA LYS A 86 -20.93 -22.40 19.68
C LYS A 86 -21.68 -23.48 18.88
N LYS A 87 -22.05 -24.53 19.59
CA LYS A 87 -23.15 -25.49 19.41
C LYS A 87 -23.19 -26.16 20.79
N THR A 88 -24.01 -25.72 21.71
CA THR A 88 -25.48 -25.79 21.76
C THR A 88 -25.96 -24.81 22.83
#